data_AF-A0A6J7TIG3-F1
#
_entry.id   AF-A0A6J7TIG3-F1
#
_cell.length_a   1.000
_cell.length_b   1.000
_cell.length_c   1.000
_cell.angle_alpha   90.00
_cell.angle_beta   90.00
_cell.angle_gamma   90.00
#
_symmetry.space_group_name_H-M   'P 1'
#
loop_
_entity.id
_entity.type
_entity.pdbx_description
1 polymer ?
#
loop_
_entity_poly.entity_id
_entity_poly.type
_entity_poly.pdbx_seq_one_letter_code
_entity_poly.pdbx_strand_id
1 'polypeptide(L)'
;MTKGAGWIAIALVIFGFWRPSLALLGAYLFGALQSLGSTLKARNVQISGDLLDALPFFMTIVVLVLVSSRFAHRKLGAPAALGVPYEREER
;
A
#
# COMPACT_ATOMS: atom_id res chain seq x y z
N MET A 1 -12.69 17.56 -8.82
CA MET A 1 -12.67 17.28 -7.36
C MET A 1 -12.12 15.87 -7.16
N THR A 2 -11.23 15.64 -6.20
CA THR A 2 -10.37 14.42 -6.05
C THR A 2 -11.10 13.10 -5.71
N LYS A 3 -12.42 13.00 -5.97
CA LYS A 3 -13.27 11.80 -5.77
C LYS A 3 -13.10 11.07 -4.43
N GLY A 4 -12.58 11.74 -3.38
CA GLY A 4 -12.31 11.10 -2.10
C GLY A 4 -11.08 10.19 -2.07
N ALA A 5 -10.16 10.27 -3.04
CA ALA A 5 -9.00 9.37 -3.17
C ALA A 5 -7.91 9.51 -2.08
N GLY A 6 -8.13 10.32 -1.03
CA GLY A 6 -7.16 10.53 0.06
C GLY A 6 -6.85 9.26 0.87
N TRP A 7 -7.76 8.28 0.86
CA TRP A 7 -7.57 7.00 1.54
C TRP A 7 -6.39 6.18 0.99
N ILE A 8 -5.99 6.40 -0.27
CA ILE A 8 -4.85 5.73 -0.90
C ILE A 8 -3.55 6.05 -0.15
N ALA A 9 -3.41 7.30 0.33
CA ALA A 9 -2.23 7.70 1.10
C ALA A 9 -2.12 6.93 2.42
N ILE A 10 -3.25 6.74 3.11
CA ILE A 10 -3.30 5.96 4.37
C ILE A 10 -2.93 4.50 4.09
N ALA A 11 -3.48 3.91 3.02
CA ALA A 11 -3.15 2.55 2.62
C ALA A 11 -1.65 2.39 2.33
N LEU A 12 -1.06 3.34 1.58
CA LEU A 12 0.38 3.31 1.26
C LEU A 12 1.28 3.49 2.48
N VAL A 13 0.90 4.32 3.46
CA VAL A 13 1.62 4.45 4.73
C VAL A 13 1.63 3.12 5.49
N ILE A 14 0.47 2.46 5.56
CA ILE A 14 0.34 1.15 6.22
C ILE A 14 1.18 0.09 5.49
N PHE A 15 1.24 0.12 4.15
CA PHE A 15 2.05 -0.83 3.38
C PHE A 15 3.54 -0.52 3.41
N GLY A 16 3.90 0.77 3.47
CA GLY A 16 5.27 1.25 3.44
C GLY A 16 6.06 0.89 4.68
N PHE A 17 5.42 0.84 5.86
CA PHE A 17 6.06 0.56 7.14
C PHE A 17 7.40 1.31 7.25
N TRP A 18 8.51 0.60 7.53
CA TRP A 18 9.87 1.14 7.58
C TRP A 18 10.66 0.95 6.28
N ARG A 19 10.05 0.46 5.20
CA ARG A 19 10.74 0.11 3.95
C ARG A 19 10.14 0.86 2.75
N PRO A 20 10.81 1.93 2.25
CA PRO A 20 10.30 2.73 1.13
C PRO A 20 10.12 1.91 -0.16
N SER A 21 10.87 0.82 -0.33
CA SER A 21 10.72 -0.08 -1.48
C SER A 21 9.33 -0.72 -1.56
N LEU A 22 8.70 -1.03 -0.41
CA LEU A 22 7.35 -1.59 -0.38
C LEU A 22 6.29 -0.53 -0.68
N ALA A 23 6.49 0.70 -0.20
CA ALA A 23 5.62 1.83 -0.51
C ALA A 23 5.60 2.12 -2.02
N LEU A 24 6.78 2.09 -2.68
CA LEU A 24 6.89 2.26 -4.13
C LEU A 24 6.15 1.17 -4.91
N LEU A 25 6.36 -0.10 -4.53
CA LEU A 25 5.67 -1.22 -5.18
C LEU A 25 4.14 -1.13 -5.00
N GLY A 26 3.70 -0.81 -3.77
CA GLY A 26 2.28 -0.63 -3.45
C GLY A 26 1.66 0.52 -4.24
N ALA A 27 2.36 1.65 -4.37
CA ALA A 27 1.88 2.80 -5.15
C ALA A 27 1.71 2.46 -6.62
N TYR A 28 2.67 1.72 -7.20
CA TYR A 28 2.60 1.30 -8.61
C TYR A 28 1.44 0.35 -8.87
N LEU A 29 1.25 -0.66 -8.00
CA LEU A 29 0.12 -1.60 -8.10
C LEU A 29 -1.22 -0.88 -7.94
N PHE A 30 -1.30 0.06 -7.00
CA PHE A 30 -2.53 0.79 -6.71
C PHE A 30 -2.93 1.69 -7.89
N GLY A 31 -1.97 2.44 -8.43
CA GLY A 31 -2.17 3.25 -9.63
C GLY A 31 -2.54 2.39 -10.85
N ALA A 32 -1.89 1.25 -11.04
CA ALA A 32 -2.18 0.32 -12.13
C ALA A 32 -3.63 -0.18 -12.06
N LEU A 33 -4.09 -0.66 -10.90
CA LEU A 33 -5.46 -1.16 -10.74
C LEU A 33 -6.52 -0.05 -10.88
N GLN A 34 -6.24 1.14 -10.36
CA GLN A 34 -7.14 2.28 -10.50
C GLN A 34 -7.31 2.69 -11.97
N SER A 35 -6.21 2.70 -12.74
CA SER A 35 -6.22 3.00 -14.18
C SER A 35 -6.90 1.89 -14.98
N LEU A 36 -6.69 0.63 -14.59
CA LEU A 36 -7.25 -0.54 -15.24
C LEU A 36 -8.77 -0.57 -15.06
N GLY A 37 -9.27 -0.39 -13.82
CA GLY A 37 -10.70 -0.31 -13.54
C GLY A 37 -11.38 0.82 -14.33
N SER A 38 -10.74 1.98 -14.41
CA SER A 38 -11.23 3.12 -15.19
C SER A 38 -11.28 2.82 -16.70
N THR A 39 -10.27 2.11 -17.21
CA THR A 39 -10.20 1.69 -18.63
C THR A 39 -11.25 0.64 -18.97
N LEU A 40 -11.49 -0.34 -18.09
CA LEU A 40 -12.52 -1.37 -18.29
C LEU A 40 -13.92 -0.77 -18.28
N LYS A 41 -14.19 0.20 -17.39
CA LYS A 41 -15.44 0.97 -17.40
C LYS A 41 -15.62 1.75 -18.70
N ALA A 42 -14.56 2.38 -19.20
CA ALA A 42 -14.58 3.11 -20.46
C ALA A 42 -14.85 2.19 -21.68
N ARG A 43 -14.45 0.92 -21.61
CA ARG A 43 -14.72 -0.10 -22.65
C ARG A 43 -16.09 -0.76 -22.55
N ASN A 44 -16.97 -0.30 -21.65
CA ASN A 44 -18.34 -0.78 -21.52
C ASN A 44 -18.44 -2.31 -21.31
N VAL A 45 -17.47 -2.88 -20.60
CA VAL A 45 -17.47 -4.29 -20.22
C VAL A 45 -18.69 -4.54 -19.32
N GLN A 46 -19.47 -5.59 -19.58
CA GLN A 46 -20.72 -5.95 -18.87
C GLN A 46 -20.52 -6.40 -17.40
N ILE A 47 -19.47 -5.91 -16.74
CA ILE A 47 -19.22 -6.13 -15.32
C ILE A 47 -19.79 -4.94 -14.56
N SER A 48 -20.53 -5.20 -13.48
CA SER A 48 -21.08 -4.16 -12.62
C SER A 48 -20.01 -3.16 -12.20
N GLY A 49 -20.27 -1.87 -12.42
CA GLY A 49 -19.31 -0.79 -12.14
C GLY A 49 -18.80 -0.79 -10.69
N ASP A 50 -19.62 -1.27 -9.76
CA ASP A 50 -19.29 -1.42 -8.34
C ASP A 50 -18.18 -2.45 -8.10
N LEU A 51 -18.16 -3.54 -8.87
CA LEU A 51 -17.13 -4.58 -8.74
C LEU A 51 -15.77 -4.06 -9.22
N LEU A 52 -15.78 -3.23 -10.27
CA LEU A 52 -14.58 -2.57 -10.78
C LEU A 52 -14.07 -1.48 -9.82
N ASP A 53 -14.96 -0.80 -9.10
CA ASP A 53 -14.56 0.15 -8.04
C ASP A 53 -14.03 -0.54 -6.78
N ALA A 54 -14.40 -1.81 -6.56
CA ALA A 54 -13.90 -2.61 -5.45
C ALA A 54 -12.48 -3.18 -5.69
N LEU A 55 -11.98 -3.21 -6.95
CA LEU A 55 -10.64 -3.72 -7.30
C LEU A 55 -9.49 -3.20 -6.41
N PRO A 56 -9.41 -1.89 -6.11
CA PRO A 56 -8.33 -1.37 -5.27
C PRO A 56 -8.38 -1.92 -3.84
N PHE A 57 -9.58 -2.20 -3.31
CA PHE A 57 -9.77 -2.79 -1.98
C PHE A 57 -9.41 -4.28 -1.96
N PHE A 58 -9.73 -5.03 -3.02
CA PHE A 58 -9.24 -6.41 -3.12
C PHE A 58 -7.71 -6.47 -3.12
N MET A 59 -7.07 -5.50 -3.77
CA MET A 59 -5.61 -5.41 -3.73
C MET A 59 -5.09 -5.09 -2.33
N THR A 60 -5.72 -4.18 -1.58
CA THR A 60 -5.28 -3.91 -0.21
C THR A 60 -5.36 -5.16 0.67
N ILE A 61 -6.39 -6.00 0.50
CA ILE A 61 -6.52 -7.29 1.20
C ILE A 61 -5.39 -8.24 0.79
N VAL A 62 -5.12 -8.41 -0.51
CA VAL A 62 -4.04 -9.29 -1.00
C VAL A 62 -2.69 -8.84 -0.46
N VAL A 63 -2.40 -7.53 -0.52
CA VAL A 63 -1.16 -6.96 0.01
C VAL A 63 -1.07 -7.18 1.52
N LEU A 64 -2.15 -6.95 2.27
CA LEU A 64 -2.18 -7.24 3.71
C LEU A 64 -1.91 -8.71 4.01
N VAL A 65 -2.48 -9.65 3.26
CA VAL A 65 -2.21 -11.08 3.44
C VAL A 65 -0.73 -11.40 3.17
N LEU A 66 -0.14 -10.84 2.13
CA LEU A 66 1.27 -11.02 1.80
C LEU A 66 2.21 -10.42 2.86
N VAL A 67 1.89 -9.21 3.35
CA VAL A 67 2.70 -8.48 4.35
C VAL A 67 2.47 -9.03 5.78
N SER A 68 1.28 -9.52 6.09
CA SER A 68 0.95 -10.17 7.37
C SER A 68 1.49 -11.60 7.46
N SER A 69 1.90 -12.18 6.32
CA SER A 69 2.59 -13.46 6.34
C SER A 69 3.83 -13.38 7.26
N ARG A 70 3.97 -14.36 8.14
CA ARG A 70 4.97 -14.45 9.22
C ARG A 70 6.42 -14.18 8.76
N PHE A 71 6.68 -14.34 7.46
CA PHE A 71 7.95 -14.06 6.79
C PHE A 71 8.26 -12.55 6.66
N ALA A 72 7.25 -11.73 6.34
CA ALA A 72 7.39 -10.30 6.20
C ALA A 72 7.59 -9.63 7.57
N HIS A 73 6.88 -10.05 8.62
CA HIS A 73 7.09 -9.56 9.99
C HIS A 73 8.53 -9.74 10.51
N ARG A 74 9.24 -10.81 10.11
CA ARG A 74 10.65 -11.04 10.50
C ARG A 74 11.63 -10.12 9.78
N LYS A 75 11.32 -9.66 8.56
CA LYS A 75 12.18 -8.76 7.75
C LYS A 75 11.79 -7.28 7.85
N LEU A 76 10.59 -6.99 8.35
CA LEU A 76 10.03 -5.64 8.54
C LEU A 76 10.17 -5.14 9.98
N GLY A 77 10.96 -5.85 10.80
CA GLY A 77 11.22 -5.46 12.18
C GLY A 77 11.70 -4.02 12.28
N ALA A 78 11.21 -3.33 13.32
CA ALA A 78 11.52 -1.95 13.62
C ALA A 78 13.04 -1.69 13.56
N PRO A 79 13.50 -0.54 13.03
CA PRO A 79 14.93 -0.25 12.91
C PRO A 79 15.63 -0.42 14.25
N ALA A 80 16.75 -1.15 14.25
CA ALA A 80 17.50 -1.51 15.45
C ALA A 80 17.93 -0.29 16.28
N ALA A 81 18.03 0.89 15.65
CA ALA A 81 18.38 2.16 16.30
C ALA A 81 17.25 2.78 17.14
N LEU A 82 15.99 2.33 17.05
CA LEU A 82 14.89 2.90 17.86
C LEU A 82 15.08 2.72 19.37
N GLY A 83 15.85 1.71 19.78
CA GLY A 83 16.15 1.43 21.19
C GLY A 83 17.51 1.93 21.66
N VAL A 84 18.32 2.56 20.79
CA VAL A 84 19.66 3.02 21.16
C VAL A 84 19.55 4.47 21.65
N PRO A 85 19.81 4.75 22.94
CA PRO A 85 19.83 6.11 23.46
C PRO A 85 20.88 6.93 22.71
N TYR A 86 20.51 8.14 22.28
CA TYR A 86 21.45 9.06 21.65
C TYR A 86 22.33 9.71 22.73
N GLU A 87 23.56 9.22 22.87
CA GLU A 87 24.55 9.86 23.73
C GLU A 87 25.12 11.09 23.01
N ARG A 88 24.77 12.28 23.51
CA ARG A 88 25.47 13.52 23.15
C ARG A 88 26.75 13.59 23.98
N GLU A 89 27.87 13.64 23.28
CA GLU A 89 29.20 14.06 23.77
C GLU A 89 29.96 13.03 24.61
N GLU A 90 30.89 12.31 23.98
CA GLU A 90 32.19 12.05 24.62
C GLU A 90 33.06 13.29 24.37
N ARG A 91 33.29 14.08 25.42
CA ARG A 91 34.34 15.11 25.48
C ARG A 91 35.59 14.52 26.10
#